data_AF-A0A535VJ69-F1
#
_entry.id   AF-A0A535VJ69-F1
#
_cell.length_a   1.000
_cell.length_b   1.000
_cell.length_c   1.000
_cell.angle_alpha   90.00
_cell.angle_beta   90.00
_cell.angle_gamma   90.00
#
_symmetry.space_group_name_H-M   'P 1'
#
loop_
_entity.id
_entity.type
_entity.pdbx_description
1 polymer ?
#
loop_
_entity_poly.entity_id
_entity_poly.type
_entity_poly.pdbx_seq_one_letter_code
_entity_poly.pdbx_strand_id
1 'polypeptide(L)' 'MGSVKAACTVDLADDADNTHLSYNADAEMEGKIAATPEIILKGAVKIALDKFFKNFEKQVSVIRA' A
#
# COMPACT_ATOMS: atom_id res chain seq x y z
N MET A 1 6.98 14.93 -17.70
CA MET A 1 5.60 14.82 -17.22
C MET A 1 5.19 13.37 -17.32
N GLY A 2 4.56 12.86 -16.29
CA GLY A 2 3.99 11.52 -16.21
C GLY A 2 2.79 11.57 -15.27
N SER A 3 1.93 10.56 -15.33
CA SER A 3 0.74 10.44 -14.50
C SER A 3 0.68 9.03 -13.89
N VAL A 4 0.00 8.93 -12.75
CA VAL A 4 -0.31 7.66 -12.10
C VAL A 4 -1.81 7.66 -11.82
N LYS A 5 -2.52 6.67 -12.34
CA LYS A 5 -3.90 6.35 -11.95
C LYS A 5 -3.81 5.12 -11.08
N ALA A 6 -4.24 5.22 -9.83
CA ALA A 6 -4.17 4.08 -8.91
C ALA A 6 -5.51 3.89 -8.21
N ALA A 7 -5.85 2.62 -7.98
CA ALA A 7 -6.95 2.18 -7.14
C ALA A 7 -6.39 1.26 -6.06
N CYS A 8 -6.90 1.39 -4.84
CA CYS A 8 -6.54 0.51 -3.73
C CYS A 8 -7.83 0.09 -3.04
N THR A 9 -8.04 -1.22 -2.94
CA THR A 9 -9.13 -1.80 -2.15
C THR A 9 -8.51 -2.35 -0.88
N VAL A 10 -9.14 -2.03 0.26
CA VAL A 10 -8.73 -2.51 1.58
C VAL A 10 -9.89 -3.32 2.14
N ASP A 11 -9.58 -4.55 2.53
CA ASP A 11 -10.53 -5.48 3.12
C ASP A 11 -10.12 -5.77 4.55
N LEU A 12 -11.10 -5.76 5.45
CA LEU A 12 -10.94 -6.11 6.86
C LEU A 12 -11.76 -7.36 7.13
N ALA A 13 -11.13 -8.36 7.74
CA ALA A 13 -11.78 -9.57 8.19
C ALA A 13 -11.45 -9.83 9.66
N ASP A 14 -12.36 -10.48 10.38
CA ASP A 14 -12.10 -10.95 11.73
C ASP A 14 -11.11 -12.13 11.69
N ASP A 15 -10.12 -12.11 12.57
CA ASP A 15 -9.15 -13.19 12.74
C ASP A 15 -8.92 -13.46 14.24
N ALA A 16 -9.81 -14.27 14.81
CA ALA A 16 -9.89 -14.55 16.24
C ALA A 16 -9.90 -13.26 17.09
N ASP A 17 -8.79 -12.94 17.75
CA ASP A 17 -8.63 -11.76 18.60
C ASP A 17 -8.06 -10.53 17.85
N ASN A 18 -7.75 -10.69 16.56
CA ASN A 18 -7.15 -9.69 15.69
C ASN A 18 -8.07 -9.34 14.51
N THR A 19 -7.67 -8.32 13.76
CA THR A 19 -8.28 -7.97 12.46
C THR A 19 -7.25 -8.26 11.38
N HIS A 20 -7.61 -9.12 10.43
CA HIS A 20 -6.82 -9.32 9.23
C HIS A 20 -7.10 -8.18 8.25
N LEU A 21 -6.06 -7.39 7.96
CA LEU A 21 -6.11 -6.35 6.93
C LEU A 21 -5.39 -6.85 5.69
N SER A 22 -6.12 -6.99 4.60
CA SER A 22 -5.57 -7.23 3.27
C SER A 22 -5.80 -6.01 2.37
N TYR A 23 -4.92 -5.82 1.40
CA TYR A 23 -5.06 -4.77 0.41
C TYR A 23 -4.75 -5.30 -0.99
N ASN A 24 -5.46 -4.78 -1.98
CA ASN A 24 -5.12 -4.95 -3.39
C ASN A 24 -4.97 -3.57 -4.02
N ALA A 25 -3.79 -3.30 -4.59
CA ALA A 25 -3.47 -2.02 -5.20
C ALA A 25 -3.10 -2.21 -6.67
N ASP A 26 -3.83 -1.51 -7.52
CA ASP A 26 -3.63 -1.49 -8.96
C ASP A 26 -3.23 -0.08 -9.38
N ALA A 27 -2.19 0.03 -10.21
CA ALA A 27 -1.70 1.33 -10.68
C ALA A 27 -1.31 1.27 -12.15
N GLU A 28 -1.90 2.17 -12.93
CA GLU A 28 -1.51 2.47 -14.30
C GLU A 28 -0.63 3.71 -14.33
N MET A 29 0.50 3.61 -15.03
CA MET A 29 1.50 4.67 -15.09
C MET A 29 1.70 5.09 -16.54
N GLU A 30 1.70 6.39 -16.80
CA GLU A 30 1.88 6.95 -18.14
C GLU A 30 3.05 7.96 -18.16
N GLY A 31 3.66 8.13 -19.33
CA GLY A 31 4.75 9.08 -19.56
C GLY A 31 6.10 8.58 -19.03
N LYS A 32 6.99 9.52 -18.67
CA LYS A 32 8.40 9.20 -18.37
C LYS A 32 8.59 8.24 -17.18
N ILE A 33 7.61 8.16 -16.28
CA ILE A 33 7.67 7.26 -15.11
C ILE A 33 7.37 5.80 -15.49
N ALA A 34 6.64 5.56 -16.58
CA ALA A 34 6.39 4.22 -17.11
C ALA A 34 7.65 3.58 -17.71
N ALA A 35 8.67 4.38 -18.03
CA ALA A 35 9.96 3.88 -18.49
C ALA A 35 10.86 3.38 -17.34
N THR A 36 10.45 3.58 -16.08
CA THR A 36 11.18 3.05 -14.94
C THR A 36 11.07 1.52 -14.91
N PRO A 37 12.21 0.79 -14.77
CA PRO A 37 12.18 -0.67 -14.69
C PRO A 37 11.25 -1.18 -13.59
N GLU A 38 10.43 -2.17 -13.93
CA GLU A 38 9.39 -2.70 -13.04
C GLU A 38 9.94 -3.18 -11.69
N ILE A 39 11.16 -3.73 -11.66
CA ILE A 39 11.82 -4.18 -10.42
C ILE A 39 12.11 -3.03 -9.45
N ILE A 40 12.51 -1.86 -9.98
CA ILE A 40 12.79 -0.66 -9.18
C ILE A 40 11.47 -0.12 -8.64
N LEU A 41 10.46 -0.05 -9.51
CA LEU A 41 9.14 0.45 -9.17
C LEU A 41 8.45 -0.41 -8.10
N LYS A 42 8.41 -1.74 -8.29
CA LYS A 42 7.86 -2.70 -7.30
C LYS A 42 8.58 -2.61 -5.96
N GLY A 43 9.91 -2.47 -5.97
CA GLY A 43 10.70 -2.31 -4.76
C GLY A 43 10.34 -1.02 -3.99
N ALA A 44 10.26 0.11 -4.69
CA ALA A 44 9.89 1.39 -4.09
C ALA A 44 8.45 1.40 -3.55
N VAL A 45 7.51 0.83 -4.31
CA VAL A 45 6.10 0.70 -3.91
C VAL A 45 5.97 -0.18 -2.68
N LYS A 46 6.63 -1.35 -2.65
CA LYS A 46 6.61 -2.24 -1.48
C LYS A 46 7.13 -1.54 -0.22
N ILE A 47 8.27 -0.84 -0.31
CA ILE A 47 8.82 -0.10 0.84
C ILE A 47 7.85 0.98 1.34
N ALA A 48 7.18 1.69 0.43
CA ALA A 48 6.20 2.70 0.79
C ALA A 48 4.99 2.09 1.50
N LEU A 49 4.46 0.96 0.99
CA LEU A 49 3.34 0.23 1.59
C LEU A 49 3.70 -0.36 2.95
N ASP A 50 4.86 -1.02 3.07
CA ASP A 50 5.36 -1.58 4.34
C ASP A 50 5.46 -0.48 5.41
N LYS A 51 5.96 0.70 5.04
CA LYS A 51 6.05 1.86 5.94
C LYS A 51 4.68 2.41 6.32
N PHE A 52 3.74 2.48 5.37
CA PHE A 52 2.37 2.94 5.63
C PHE A 52 1.68 2.03 6.65
N PHE A 53 1.66 0.72 6.42
CA PHE A 53 0.97 -0.22 7.31
C PHE A 53 1.61 -0.30 8.69
N LYS A 54 2.95 -0.26 8.78
CA LYS A 54 3.64 -0.17 10.07
C LYS A 54 3.24 1.07 10.87
N ASN A 55 3.12 2.22 10.20
CA ASN A 55 2.70 3.46 10.86
C ASN A 55 1.21 3.42 11.25
N PHE A 56 0.38 2.82 10.40
CA PHE A 56 -1.05 2.63 10.66
C PHE A 56 -1.28 1.76 11.90
N GLU A 57 -0.63 0.58 11.96
CA GLU A 57 -0.70 -0.32 13.11
C GLU A 57 -0.29 0.40 14.40
N LYS A 58 0.78 1.19 14.35
CA LYS A 58 1.22 2.00 15.49
C LYS A 58 0.15 3.00 15.94
N GLN A 59 -0.51 3.70 15.01
CA GLN A 59 -1.55 4.67 15.36
C GLN A 59 -2.80 3.99 15.92
N VAL A 60 -3.25 2.91 15.32
CA VAL A 60 -4.43 2.15 15.79
C VAL A 60 -4.18 1.55 17.17
N SER A 61 -2.96 1.07 17.44
CA SER A 61 -2.59 0.54 18.75
C SER A 61 -2.64 1.58 19.86
N VAL A 62 -2.43 2.87 19.55
CA VAL A 62 -2.53 3.98 20.51
C VAL A 62 -4.00 4.33 20.79
N ILE A 63 -4.92 4.11 19.84
CA ILE A 63 -6.35 4.39 20.00
C ILE A 63 -7.04 3.34 20.90
N ARG A 64 -6.48 2.14 21.03
CA ARG A 64 -6.97 1.07 21.91
C ARG A 64 -6.62 1.24 23.42
N ALA A 65 -6.16 2.41 23.85
CA ALA A 65 -5.84 2.72 25.26
C ALA A 65 -7.08 3.11 26.08
#